data_AF-A0A0B6XUK2-F1
#
_entry.id   AF-A0A0B6XUK2-F1
#
_cell.length_a   1.000
_cell.length_b   1.000
_cell.length_c   1.000
_cell.angle_alpha   90.00
_cell.angle_beta   90.00
_cell.angle_gamma   90.00
#
_symmetry.space_group_name_H-M   'P 1'
#
loop_
_entity.id
_entity.type
_entity.pdbx_description
1 polymer ?
#
loop_
_entity_poly.entity_id
_entity_poly.type
_entity_poly.pdbx_seq_one_letter_code
_entity_poly.pdbx_strand_id
1 'polypeptide(L)'
;QIISGTGFLRPQEYVDHELQKSKEKLLQGFLFYKKQRSPPGEAWLKERKLKKEQQDFVVRLSQLLGLDELQSHDLFCAYLFTEFRGSRKGLAH
;
A
#
# COMPACT_ATOMS: atom_id res chain seq x y z
N GLN A 1 7.53 3.98 -11.09
CA GLN A 1 8.67 3.07 -10.84
C GLN A 1 9.97 3.84 -10.96
N ILE A 2 10.82 3.77 -9.93
CA ILE A 2 12.10 4.50 -9.83
C ILE A 2 13.28 3.59 -10.21
N ILE A 3 13.16 2.29 -9.97
CA ILE A 3 14.18 1.28 -10.30
C ILE A 3 13.77 0.60 -11.61
N SER A 4 14.44 0.92 -12.71
CA SER A 4 14.37 0.17 -13.97
C SER A 4 15.75 0.14 -14.63
N GLY A 5 16.14 -0.99 -15.20
CA GLY A 5 17.44 -1.14 -15.90
C GLY A 5 17.58 -0.26 -17.15
N THR A 6 16.50 0.41 -17.57
CA THR A 6 16.39 1.30 -18.72
C THR A 6 16.14 2.77 -18.32
N GLY A 7 16.17 3.09 -17.02
CA GLY A 7 15.79 4.38 -16.49
C GLY A 7 16.79 5.49 -16.85
N PHE A 8 16.33 6.46 -17.63
CA PHE A 8 16.96 7.76 -17.86
C PHE A 8 17.43 8.39 -16.52
N LEU A 9 18.59 9.06 -16.53
CA LEU A 9 19.21 9.74 -15.37
C LEU A 9 18.18 10.60 -14.63
N ARG A 10 17.59 10.07 -13.57
CA ARG A 10 16.71 10.83 -12.68
C ARG A 10 17.58 11.76 -11.84
N PRO A 11 17.15 13.00 -11.55
CA PRO A 11 17.88 13.89 -10.66
C PRO A 11 18.23 13.18 -9.36
N GLN A 12 19.47 13.29 -8.93
CA GLN A 12 19.98 12.57 -7.76
C GLN A 12 19.22 12.96 -6.50
N GLU A 13 18.81 14.22 -6.41
CA GLU A 13 18.01 14.77 -5.31
C GLU A 13 16.65 14.08 -5.19
N TYR A 14 16.04 13.70 -6.33
CA TYR A 14 14.77 12.98 -6.34
C TYR A 14 14.95 11.53 -5.88
N VAL A 15 16.04 10.89 -6.29
CA VAL A 15 16.38 9.53 -5.87
C VAL A 15 16.66 9.50 -4.37
N ASP A 16 17.46 10.44 -3.87
CA ASP A 16 17.80 10.56 -2.45
C ASP A 16 16.55 10.81 -1.60
N HIS A 17 15.66 11.69 -2.05
CA HIS A 17 14.39 11.95 -1.36
C HIS A 17 13.54 10.67 -1.23
N GLU A 18 13.35 9.92 -2.32
CA GLU A 18 12.53 8.71 -2.30
C GLU A 18 13.17 7.55 -1.52
N LEU A 19 14.50 7.46 -1.53
CA LEU A 19 15.25 6.54 -0.68
C LEU A 19 15.10 6.88 0.81
N GLN A 20 15.22 8.16 1.18
CA GLN A 20 15.01 8.59 2.57
C GLN A 20 13.58 8.32 3.03
N LYS A 21 12.59 8.62 2.18
CA LYS A 21 11.17 8.34 2.46
C LYS A 21 10.91 6.85 2.67
N SER A 22 11.59 5.98 1.92
CA SER A 22 11.41 4.53 1.99
C SER A 22 12.37 3.83 2.95
N LYS A 23 13.27 4.58 3.60
CA LYS A 23 14.40 4.04 4.36
C LYS A 23 13.98 3.03 5.42
N GLU A 24 13.00 3.36 6.25
CA GLU A 24 12.52 2.44 7.29
C GLU A 24 11.93 1.15 6.71
N LYS A 25 11.16 1.27 5.63
CA LYS A 25 10.59 0.11 4.93
C LYS A 25 11.68 -0.77 4.32
N LEU A 26 12.75 -0.18 3.79
CA LEU A 26 13.90 -0.91 3.25
C LEU A 26 14.71 -1.61 4.35
N LEU A 27 14.97 -0.93 5.47
CA LEU A 27 15.74 -1.47 6.59
C LEU A 27 14.98 -2.59 7.32
N GLN A 28 13.67 -2.43 7.50
CA GLN A 28 12.84 -3.42 8.19
C GLN A 28 12.37 -4.54 7.26
N GLY A 29 12.36 -4.32 5.95
CA GLY A 29 11.94 -5.30 4.95
C GLY A 29 10.57 -5.90 5.28
N PHE A 30 10.51 -7.21 5.45
CA PHE A 30 9.27 -7.91 5.84
C PHE A 30 8.76 -7.54 7.22
N LEU A 31 9.64 -7.18 8.16
CA LEU A 31 9.27 -6.79 9.53
C LEU A 31 8.55 -5.43 9.58
N PHE A 32 8.59 -4.66 8.49
CA PHE A 32 7.82 -3.44 8.36
C PHE A 32 6.31 -3.71 8.45
N TYR A 33 5.87 -4.86 7.93
CA TYR A 33 4.47 -5.26 7.93
C TYR A 33 4.07 -5.83 9.28
N LYS A 34 3.14 -5.14 9.94
CA LYS A 34 2.64 -5.44 11.28
C LYS A 34 1.43 -6.35 11.15
N LYS A 35 1.28 -7.25 12.12
CA LYS A 35 0.06 -8.06 12.27
C LYS A 35 -1.14 -7.16 12.56
N GLN A 36 -2.32 -7.67 12.22
CA GLN A 36 -3.59 -7.02 12.51
C GLN A 36 -3.70 -6.56 13.97
N ARG A 37 -4.20 -5.34 14.20
CA ARG A 37 -4.38 -4.76 15.53
C ARG A 37 -5.81 -4.26 15.70
N SER A 38 -6.70 -5.14 16.16
CA SER A 38 -7.99 -4.69 16.71
C SER A 38 -7.82 -4.36 18.21
N PRO A 39 -8.40 -3.28 18.77
CA PRO A 39 -9.21 -2.21 18.15
C PRO A 39 -8.51 -0.97 17.51
N PRO A 40 -7.19 -0.70 17.66
CA PRO A 40 -6.57 0.53 17.12
C PRO A 40 -6.73 0.73 15.61
N GLY A 41 -6.67 -0.35 14.82
CA GLY A 41 -6.82 -0.28 13.37
C GLY A 41 -8.22 0.18 12.94
N GLU A 42 -9.25 -0.24 13.67
CA GLU A 42 -10.64 0.19 13.42
C GLU A 42 -10.88 1.66 13.78
N ALA A 43 -10.24 2.15 14.85
CA ALA A 43 -10.32 3.55 15.23
C ALA A 43 -9.71 4.45 14.14
N TRP A 44 -8.57 4.04 13.59
CA TRP A 44 -7.89 4.78 12.52
C TRP A 44 -8.72 4.89 11.24
N LEU A 45 -9.43 3.82 10.85
CA LEU A 45 -10.31 3.85 9.67
C LEU A 45 -11.46 4.86 9.82
N LYS A 46 -11.96 5.05 11.05
CA LYS A 46 -13.01 6.02 11.35
C LYS A 46 -12.53 7.46 11.23
N GLU A 47 -11.27 7.75 11.59
CA GLU A 47 -10.68 9.09 11.47
C GLU A 47 -10.52 9.55 10.01
N ARG A 48 -10.29 8.60 9.08
CA ARG A 48 -10.09 8.90 7.65
C ARG A 48 -11.37 9.26 6.87
N LYS A 49 -12.54 9.32 7.54
CA LYS A 49 -13.85 9.62 6.92
C LYS A 49 -14.16 8.75 5.69
N LEU A 50 -13.64 7.51 5.68
CA LEU A 50 -13.95 6.54 4.62
C LEU A 50 -15.43 6.17 4.67
N LYS A 51 -16.03 5.85 3.52
CA LYS A 51 -17.39 5.30 3.51
C LYS A 51 -17.41 3.94 4.23
N LYS A 52 -18.54 3.58 4.83
CA LYS A 52 -18.67 2.34 5.63
C LYS A 52 -18.25 1.10 4.82
N GLU A 53 -18.64 1.04 3.55
CA GLU A 53 -18.32 -0.08 2.66
C GLU A 53 -16.80 -0.21 2.42
N GLN A 54 -16.10 0.92 2.35
CA GLN A 54 -14.64 0.94 2.21
C GLN A 54 -13.95 0.51 3.50
N GLN A 55 -14.47 0.91 4.67
CA GLN A 55 -13.96 0.48 5.97
C GLN A 55 -14.12 -1.03 6.13
N ASP A 56 -15.33 -1.55 5.89
CA ASP A 56 -15.63 -2.98 5.99
C ASP A 56 -14.77 -3.82 5.03
N PHE A 57 -14.52 -3.32 3.81
CA PHE A 57 -13.63 -3.96 2.86
C PHE A 57 -12.18 -4.01 3.37
N VAL A 58 -11.66 -2.89 3.89
CA VAL A 58 -10.28 -2.83 4.42
C VAL A 58 -10.11 -3.77 5.60
N VAL A 59 -11.09 -3.86 6.50
CA VAL A 59 -11.04 -4.81 7.64
C VAL A 59 -10.98 -6.25 7.14
N ARG A 60 -11.80 -6.62 6.14
CA ARG A 60 -11.75 -7.96 5.54
C ARG A 60 -10.42 -8.22 4.84
N LEU A 61 -9.87 -7.21 4.15
CA LEU A 61 -8.57 -7.31 3.49
C LEU A 61 -7.44 -7.49 4.50
N SER A 62 -7.49 -6.77 5.62
CA SER A 62 -6.56 -6.91 6.74
C SER A 62 -6.57 -8.31 7.33
N GLN A 63 -7.75 -8.90 7.55
CA GLN A 63 -7.90 -10.29 7.99
C GLN A 63 -7.34 -11.28 6.96
N LEU A 64 -7.61 -11.06 5.67
CA LEU A 64 -7.12 -11.91 4.59
C LEU A 64 -5.59 -11.90 4.48
N LEU A 65 -4.97 -10.72 4.58
CA LEU A 65 -3.53 -10.56 4.48
C LEU A 65 -2.80 -10.85 5.82
N GLY A 66 -3.53 -10.90 6.93
CA GLY A 66 -2.98 -10.98 8.28
C GLY A 66 -2.19 -9.72 8.68
N LEU A 67 -2.53 -8.57 8.09
CA LEU A 67 -1.81 -7.30 8.24
C LEU A 67 -2.62 -6.26 8.99
N ASP A 68 -1.95 -5.27 9.55
CA ASP A 68 -2.56 -4.05 10.10
C ASP A 68 -3.51 -3.39 9.08
N GLU A 69 -4.63 -2.87 9.57
CA GLU A 69 -5.69 -2.25 8.78
C GLU A 69 -5.16 -1.06 7.96
N LEU A 70 -4.25 -0.27 8.52
CA LEU A 70 -3.56 0.83 7.83
C LEU A 70 -2.74 0.33 6.64
N GLN A 71 -1.92 -0.68 6.86
CA GLN A 71 -1.02 -1.19 5.83
C GLN A 71 -1.80 -1.91 4.73
N SER A 72 -2.91 -2.56 5.11
CA SER A 72 -3.85 -3.17 4.18
C SER A 72 -4.56 -2.13 3.32
N HIS A 73 -4.98 -1.00 3.92
CA HIS A 73 -5.51 0.14 3.19
C HIS A 73 -4.49 0.73 2.21
N ASP A 74 -3.25 0.94 2.65
CA ASP A 74 -2.21 1.53 1.79
C ASP A 74 -1.82 0.60 0.63
N LEU A 75 -1.79 -0.72 0.86
CA LEU A 75 -1.64 -1.72 -0.19
C LEU A 75 -2.81 -1.70 -1.18
N PHE A 76 -4.05 -1.58 -0.68
CA PHE A 76 -5.23 -1.44 -1.52
C PHE A 76 -5.17 -0.18 -2.38
N CYS A 77 -4.81 0.97 -1.81
CA CYS A 77 -4.60 2.19 -2.57
C CYS A 77 -3.48 2.02 -3.60
N ALA A 78 -2.34 1.44 -3.21
CA ALA A 78 -1.24 1.19 -4.13
C ALA A 78 -1.69 0.32 -5.31
N TYR A 79 -2.45 -0.74 -5.06
CA TYR A 79 -3.08 -1.55 -6.11
C TYR A 79 -3.97 -0.70 -7.00
N LEU A 80 -4.84 0.14 -6.42
CA LEU A 80 -5.71 1.04 -7.18
C LEU A 80 -4.95 2.04 -8.07
N PHE A 81 -3.78 2.51 -7.63
CA PHE A 81 -3.00 3.49 -8.39
C PHE A 81 -2.05 2.85 -9.42
N THR A 82 -1.57 1.64 -9.17
CA THR A 82 -0.50 1.01 -9.98
C THR A 82 -1.02 -0.07 -10.91
N GLU A 83 -1.92 -0.92 -10.42
CA GLU A 83 -2.35 -2.15 -11.10
C GLU A 83 -3.82 -2.10 -11.51
N PHE A 84 -4.63 -1.26 -10.88
CA PHE A 84 -6.04 -1.09 -11.21
C PHE A 84 -6.21 -0.15 -12.42
N ARG A 85 -5.87 -0.66 -13.60
CA ARG A 85 -6.28 -0.05 -14.89
C ARG A 85 -7.56 -0.69 -15.46
N GLY A 86 -8.37 -1.29 -14.59
CA GLY A 86 -9.43 -2.24 -14.95
C GLY A 86 -8.84 -3.65 -14.95
N SER A 87 -9.31 -4.53 -14.08
CA SER A 87 -8.89 -5.93 -14.04
C SER A 87 -9.07 -6.58 -15.42
N ARG A 88 -8.01 -6.61 -16.23
CA ARG A 88 -7.90 -7.35 -17.50
C ARG A 88 -9.11 -7.17 -18.44
N LYS A 89 -9.10 -6.13 -19.30
CA LYS A 89 -9.89 -6.17 -20.56
C LYS A 89 -9.52 -7.34 -21.51
N GLY A 90 -8.70 -8.29 -21.07
CA GLY A 90 -8.18 -9.40 -21.87
C GLY A 90 -7.97 -10.68 -21.06
N LEU A 91 -8.92 -11.03 -20.18
CA LEU A 91 -9.11 -12.46 -19.88
C LEU A 91 -10.24 -12.96 -20.77
N ALA A 92 -9.87 -13.67 -21.83
CA ALA A 92 -10.71 -14.31 -22.86
C ALA A 92 -11.21 -13.39 -23.98
N HIS A 93 -10.34 -13.15 -24.96
CA HIS A 93 -10.61 -13.61 -26.33
C HIS A 93 -9.37 -14.28 -26.89
#